data_AF-A0A4Y2LT51-F1
#
_entry.id   AF-A0A4Y2LT51-F1
#
_cell.length_a   1.000
_cell.length_b   1.000
_cell.length_c   1.000
_cell.angle_alpha   90.00
_cell.angle_beta   90.00
_cell.angle_gamma   90.00
#
_symmetry.space_group_name_H-M   'P 1'
#
loop_
_entity.id
_entity.type
_entity.pdbx_description
1 polymer ?
#
loop_
_entity_poly.entity_id
_entity_poly.type
_entity_poly.pdbx_seq_one_letter_code
_entity_poly.pdbx_strand_id
1 'polypeptide(L)'
;EVISSERKGWVHIPPHYFAVFWECTYEDMLCCCFYERLNLPPKSWNNEPSVSRIAENVATKIESVWAEGSMAIETHSRVLQIIHTYHGKYINFKKSYKRDNTKKAFRTKIKAFRQEACTKLFDIAVCKCIAFEDFKCERTNKLP
;
A
#
# COMPACT_ATOMS: atom_id res chain seq x y z
N GLU A 1 19.70 14.28 20.82
CA GLU A 1 19.66 13.11 19.92
C GLU A 1 18.23 12.54 19.83
N VAL A 2 17.51 12.72 18.71
CA VAL A 2 16.18 12.09 18.52
C VAL A 2 16.04 11.36 17.17
N ILE A 3 16.93 11.62 16.21
CA ILE A 3 16.90 11.00 14.87
C ILE A 3 17.61 9.62 14.84
N SER A 4 18.29 9.23 15.92
CA SER A 4 19.10 8.00 15.95
C SER A 4 18.36 6.76 16.50
N SER A 5 17.24 6.92 17.22
CA SER A 5 16.52 5.78 17.82
C SER A 5 15.48 5.14 16.90
N GLU A 6 15.04 5.83 15.83
CA GLU A 6 14.06 5.31 14.87
C GLU A 6 14.65 4.35 13.82
N ARG A 7 15.96 4.11 13.84
CA ARG A 7 16.67 3.26 12.86
C ARG A 7 16.65 1.74 13.15
N LYS A 8 15.96 1.28 14.21
CA LYS A 8 15.97 -0.12 14.63
C LYS A 8 14.64 -0.89 14.46
N GLY A 9 13.71 -0.38 13.65
CA GLY A 9 12.40 -1.04 13.46
C GLY A 9 12.04 -1.46 12.02
N TRP A 10 12.82 -1.10 10.99
CA TRP A 10 12.32 -1.13 9.61
C TRP A 10 13.30 -1.77 8.60
N VAL A 11 14.08 -2.76 9.05
CA VAL A 11 15.06 -3.47 8.19
C VAL A 11 14.89 -4.97 8.31
N HIS A 12 13.69 -5.45 7.98
CA HIS A 12 13.43 -6.75 7.37
C HIS A 12 11.93 -6.79 7.12
N ILE A 13 11.50 -6.87 5.86
CA ILE A 13 10.23 -7.52 5.56
C ILE A 13 10.66 -8.94 5.20
N PRO A 14 10.53 -9.90 6.12
CA PRO A 14 10.94 -11.27 5.85
C PRO A 14 10.16 -11.87 4.67
N PRO A 15 10.74 -12.82 3.92
CA PRO A 15 10.06 -13.52 2.82
C PRO A 15 8.75 -14.21 3.22
N HIS A 16 8.53 -14.46 4.52
CA HIS A 16 7.32 -15.08 5.05
C HIS A 16 6.11 -14.13 5.15
N TYR A 17 6.24 -12.83 4.88
CA TYR A 17 5.08 -11.92 4.75
C TYR A 17 4.24 -12.17 3.48
N PHE A 18 4.72 -12.99 2.54
CA PHE A 18 3.94 -13.45 1.40
C PHE A 18 2.83 -14.44 1.77
N ALA A 19 2.88 -15.05 2.96
CA ALA A 19 1.98 -16.15 3.33
C ALA A 19 0.59 -15.72 3.83
N VAL A 20 0.31 -14.42 4.00
CA VAL A 20 -1.02 -13.92 4.46
C VAL A 20 -1.42 -12.63 3.72
N PHE A 21 -1.15 -12.56 2.41
CA PHE A 21 -1.39 -11.35 1.62
C PHE A 21 -2.88 -10.99 1.43
N TRP A 22 -3.80 -11.90 1.81
CA TRP A 22 -5.24 -11.63 1.89
C TRP A 22 -5.62 -10.71 3.07
N GLU A 23 -4.70 -10.49 4.02
CA GLU A 23 -4.84 -9.56 5.14
C GLU A 23 -4.00 -8.28 4.97
N CYS A 24 -3.44 -8.02 3.78
CA CYS A 24 -2.67 -6.80 3.56
C CYS A 24 -3.48 -5.55 3.89
N THR A 25 -2.95 -4.69 4.75
CA THR A 25 -3.57 -3.43 5.12
C THR A 25 -3.09 -2.29 4.23
N TYR A 26 -3.73 -1.13 4.35
CA TYR A 26 -3.22 0.09 3.73
C TYR A 26 -1.86 0.53 4.30
N GLU A 27 -1.54 0.18 5.55
CA GLU A 27 -0.21 0.38 6.13
C GLU A 27 0.84 -0.47 5.40
N ASP A 28 0.56 -1.76 5.22
CA ASP A 28 1.48 -2.68 4.52
C ASP A 28 1.77 -2.19 3.09
N MET A 29 0.73 -1.76 2.37
CA MET A 29 0.88 -1.19 1.04
C MET A 29 1.79 0.05 1.04
N LEU A 30 1.65 0.96 2.03
CA LEU A 30 2.54 2.11 2.14
C LEU A 30 3.99 1.70 2.45
N CYS A 31 4.18 0.70 3.29
CA CYS A 31 5.49 0.14 3.59
C CYS A 31 6.14 -0.45 2.34
N CYS A 32 5.39 -1.17 1.50
CA CYS A 32 5.84 -1.63 0.19
C CYS A 32 6.27 -0.45 -0.70
N CYS A 33 5.50 0.64 -0.76
CA CYS A 33 5.91 1.83 -1.52
C CYS A 33 7.24 2.42 -1.03
N PHE A 34 7.47 2.49 0.29
CA PHE A 34 8.73 2.99 0.83
C PHE A 34 9.89 2.03 0.57
N TYR A 35 9.66 0.73 0.68
CA TYR A 35 10.65 -0.29 0.35
C TYR A 35 11.05 -0.19 -1.13
N GLU A 36 10.09 -0.12 -2.04
CA GLU A 36 10.36 0.04 -3.48
C GLU A 36 11.12 1.33 -3.77
N ARG A 37 10.76 2.44 -3.13
CA ARG A 37 11.48 3.71 -3.28
C ARG A 37 12.96 3.61 -2.92
N LEU A 38 13.32 2.82 -1.91
CA LEU A 38 14.70 2.65 -1.46
C LEU A 38 15.50 1.69 -2.35
N ASN A 39 14.83 0.69 -2.93
CA ASN A 39 15.48 -0.35 -3.74
C ASN A 39 15.48 -0.06 -5.24
N LEU A 40 14.64 0.86 -5.71
CA LEU A 40 14.59 1.24 -7.12
C LEU A 40 15.80 2.10 -7.49
N PRO A 41 16.61 1.68 -8.49
CA PRO A 41 17.71 2.50 -8.95
C PRO A 41 17.16 3.79 -9.56
N PRO A 42 17.80 4.94 -9.30
CA PRO A 42 17.37 6.20 -9.87
C PRO A 42 17.48 6.13 -11.40
N LYS A 43 16.51 6.73 -12.12
CA LYS A 43 16.50 6.74 -13.60
C LYS A 43 17.64 7.59 -14.17
N SER A 44 18.19 8.51 -13.38
CA SER A 44 19.33 9.35 -13.71
C SER A 44 20.09 9.70 -12.43
N TRP A 45 21.34 10.17 -12.57
CA TRP A 45 22.32 10.36 -11.48
C TRP A 45 21.82 11.08 -10.22
N ASN A 46 20.73 11.87 -10.28
CA ASN A 46 20.22 12.64 -9.15
C ASN A 46 18.71 12.50 -8.89
N ASN A 47 17.98 11.62 -9.58
CA ASN A 47 16.51 11.62 -9.51
C ASN A 47 15.96 10.44 -8.71
N GLU A 48 15.37 10.76 -7.57
CA GLU A 48 14.51 9.85 -6.81
C GLU A 48 13.47 9.17 -7.72
N PRO A 49 13.15 7.88 -7.52
CA PRO A 49 12.10 7.21 -8.28
C PRO A 49 10.78 7.98 -8.20
N SER A 50 10.11 8.15 -9.34
CA SER A 50 8.81 8.83 -9.35
C SER A 50 7.77 8.00 -8.60
N VAL A 51 6.80 8.68 -7.97
CA VAL A 51 5.68 8.03 -7.27
C VAL A 51 4.94 7.06 -8.20
N SER A 52 4.75 7.43 -9.47
CA SER A 52 4.13 6.52 -10.46
C SER A 52 4.95 5.26 -10.68
N ARG A 53 6.27 5.37 -10.82
CA ARG A 53 7.13 4.17 -10.98
C ARG A 53 7.08 3.27 -9.74
N ILE A 54 7.06 3.85 -8.55
CA ILE A 54 6.91 3.11 -7.30
C ILE A 54 5.54 2.41 -7.27
N ALA A 55 4.46 3.13 -7.63
CA ALA A 55 3.10 2.58 -7.65
C ALA A 55 2.96 1.43 -8.64
N GLU A 56 3.53 1.55 -9.84
CA GLU A 56 3.60 0.50 -10.87
C GLU A 56 4.25 -0.78 -10.35
N ASN A 57 5.43 -0.63 -9.74
CA ASN A 57 6.14 -1.75 -9.14
C ASN A 57 5.34 -2.42 -8.02
N VAL A 58 4.75 -1.62 -7.12
CA VAL A 58 3.96 -2.13 -6.00
C VAL A 58 2.68 -2.81 -6.50
N ALA A 59 1.97 -2.21 -7.46
CA ALA A 59 0.78 -2.80 -8.08
C ALA A 59 1.12 -4.15 -8.71
N THR A 60 2.16 -4.22 -9.54
CA THR A 60 2.59 -5.47 -10.18
C THR A 60 2.89 -6.57 -9.15
N LYS A 61 3.55 -6.23 -8.04
CA LYS A 61 3.84 -7.19 -6.96
C LYS A 61 2.57 -7.66 -6.26
N ILE A 62 1.69 -6.72 -5.89
CA ILE A 62 0.41 -7.05 -5.28
C ILE A 62 -0.39 -7.98 -6.20
N GLU A 63 -0.50 -7.65 -7.48
CA GLU A 63 -1.23 -8.44 -8.47
C GLU A 63 -0.66 -9.84 -8.63
N SER A 64 0.67 -9.99 -8.65
CA SER A 64 1.29 -11.32 -8.73
C SER A 64 0.90 -12.21 -7.56
N VAL A 65 0.86 -11.68 -6.33
CA VAL A 65 0.48 -12.44 -5.15
C VAL A 65 -1.00 -12.83 -5.17
N TRP A 66 -1.85 -11.91 -5.63
CA TRP A 66 -3.29 -12.19 -5.75
C TRP A 66 -3.62 -13.19 -6.87
N ALA A 67 -2.84 -13.17 -7.96
CA ALA A 67 -2.94 -14.14 -9.05
C ALA A 67 -2.59 -15.56 -8.59
N GLU A 68 -1.56 -15.72 -7.75
CA GLU A 68 -1.22 -17.01 -7.12
C GLU A 68 -2.38 -17.55 -6.26
N GLY A 69 -3.10 -16.67 -5.58
CA GLY A 69 -4.30 -17.00 -4.81
C GLY A 69 -5.55 -17.33 -5.65
N SER A 70 -5.46 -17.30 -6.99
CA SER A 70 -6.60 -17.48 -7.90
C SER A 70 -7.78 -16.54 -7.62
N MET A 71 -7.50 -15.36 -7.06
CA MET A 71 -8.50 -14.34 -6.77
C MET A 71 -8.66 -13.40 -7.95
N ALA A 72 -9.91 -13.12 -8.34
CA ALA A 72 -10.18 -12.09 -9.33
C ALA A 72 -9.87 -10.72 -8.72
N ILE A 73 -8.93 -9.99 -9.33
CA ILE A 73 -8.52 -8.65 -8.91
C ILE A 73 -9.16 -7.56 -9.77
N GLU A 74 -9.41 -6.41 -9.13
CA GLU A 74 -9.75 -5.16 -9.80
C GLU A 74 -8.72 -4.83 -10.88
N THR A 75 -9.13 -4.03 -11.88
CA THR A 75 -8.22 -3.67 -12.97
C THR A 75 -6.93 -3.02 -12.46
N HIS A 76 -5.82 -3.21 -13.17
CA HIS A 76 -4.53 -2.61 -12.82
C HIS A 76 -4.61 -1.09 -12.60
N SER A 77 -5.34 -0.39 -13.47
CA SER A 77 -5.60 1.05 -13.33
C SER A 77 -6.29 1.39 -12.00
N ARG A 78 -7.22 0.54 -11.55
CA ARG A 78 -7.92 0.72 -10.27
C ARG A 78 -6.97 0.52 -9.10
N VAL A 79 -6.13 -0.51 -9.13
CA VAL A 79 -5.10 -0.75 -8.10
C VAL A 79 -4.16 0.46 -7.99
N LEU A 80 -3.65 0.96 -9.13
CA LEU A 80 -2.83 2.17 -9.18
C LEU A 80 -3.52 3.39 -8.59
N GLN A 81 -4.81 3.62 -8.92
CA GLN A 81 -5.57 4.74 -8.37
C GLN A 81 -5.66 4.69 -6.84
N ILE A 82 -5.87 3.50 -6.27
CA ILE A 82 -5.95 3.31 -4.82
C ILE A 82 -4.58 3.62 -4.17
N ILE A 83 -3.49 3.06 -4.72
CA ILE A 83 -2.12 3.31 -4.25
C ILE A 83 -1.81 4.81 -4.32
N HIS A 84 -2.05 5.46 -5.46
CA HIS A 84 -1.80 6.88 -5.65
C HIS A 84 -2.59 7.77 -4.68
N THR A 85 -3.88 7.46 -4.50
CA THR A 85 -4.75 8.22 -3.60
C THR A 85 -4.22 8.15 -2.17
N TYR A 86 -3.90 6.94 -1.71
CA TYR A 86 -3.52 6.72 -0.33
C TYR A 86 -2.10 7.21 -0.03
N HIS A 87 -1.14 6.95 -0.92
CA HIS A 87 0.20 7.54 -0.85
C HIS A 87 0.15 9.08 -0.91
N GLY A 88 -0.73 9.65 -1.74
CA GLY A 88 -0.98 11.09 -1.82
C GLY A 88 -1.44 11.68 -0.47
N LYS A 89 -2.36 11.01 0.23
CA LYS A 89 -2.77 11.40 1.60
C LYS A 89 -1.56 11.44 2.55
N TYR A 90 -0.73 10.41 2.54
CA TYR A 90 0.50 10.36 3.35
C TYR A 90 1.45 11.53 3.02
N ILE A 91 1.71 11.79 1.74
CA ILE A 91 2.59 12.88 1.32
C ILE A 91 2.05 14.24 1.77
N ASN A 92 0.74 14.45 1.73
CA ASN A 92 0.12 15.68 2.22
C ASN A 92 0.37 15.86 3.73
N PHE A 93 0.20 14.81 4.54
CA PHE A 93 0.54 14.85 5.96
C PHE A 93 2.02 15.14 6.19
N LYS A 94 2.92 14.48 5.45
CA LYS A 94 4.37 14.69 5.55
C LYS A 94 4.75 16.14 5.25
N LYS A 95 4.18 16.75 4.20
CA LYS A 95 4.45 18.13 3.80
C LYS A 95 4.02 19.14 4.87
N SER A 96 2.83 18.97 5.44
CA SER A 96 2.31 19.91 6.43
C SER A 96 2.81 19.65 7.86
N TYR A 97 3.49 18.52 8.11
CA TYR A 97 3.91 18.10 9.44
C TYR A 97 4.72 19.16 10.18
N LYS A 98 5.76 19.72 9.56
CA LYS A 98 6.62 20.75 10.20
C LYS A 98 5.83 21.95 10.73
N ARG A 99 4.80 22.38 10.00
CA ARG A 99 3.98 23.55 10.34
C ARG A 99 2.88 23.21 11.35
N ASP A 100 2.26 22.05 11.21
CA ASP A 100 0.98 21.76 11.86
C ASP A 100 1.08 20.73 13.01
N ASN A 101 2.26 20.13 13.28
CA ASN A 101 2.43 19.06 14.26
C ASN A 101 2.02 19.43 15.71
N THR A 102 2.01 20.71 16.09
CA THR A 102 1.55 21.14 17.42
C THR A 102 0.04 21.31 17.51
N LYS A 103 -0.67 21.42 16.39
CA LYS A 103 -2.11 21.67 16.35
C LYS A 103 -2.88 20.40 16.70
N LYS A 104 -3.76 20.47 17.72
CA LYS A 104 -4.61 19.35 18.15
C LYS A 104 -5.39 18.73 17.00
N ALA A 105 -6.01 19.54 16.15
CA ALA A 105 -6.78 19.07 14.99
C ALA A 105 -5.92 18.27 14.00
N PHE A 106 -4.65 18.67 13.79
CA PHE A 106 -3.74 17.96 12.89
C PHE A 106 -3.32 16.60 13.48
N ARG A 107 -2.98 16.57 14.78
CA ARG A 107 -2.68 15.32 15.49
C ARG A 107 -3.84 14.33 15.44
N THR A 108 -5.08 14.80 15.64
CA THR A 108 -6.28 13.97 15.52
C THR A 108 -6.41 13.38 14.12
N LYS A 109 -6.19 14.17 13.06
CA LYS A 109 -6.23 13.68 11.67
C LYS A 109 -5.17 12.63 11.39
N ILE A 110 -3.93 12.82 11.86
CA ILE A 110 -2.86 11.82 11.70
C ILE A 110 -3.22 10.53 12.46
N LYS A 111 -3.73 10.63 13.69
CA LYS A 111 -4.13 9.46 14.46
C LYS A 111 -5.25 8.68 13.76
N ALA A 112 -6.27 9.38 13.24
CA ALA A 112 -7.34 8.76 12.48
C ALA A 112 -6.83 8.09 11.19
N PHE A 113 -5.94 8.77 10.45
CA PHE A 113 -5.31 8.21 9.26
C PHE A 113 -4.52 6.93 9.55
N ARG A 114 -3.69 6.93 10.61
CA ARG A 114 -2.95 5.74 11.04
C ARG A 114 -3.89 4.61 11.45
N GLN A 115 -4.91 4.91 12.25
CA GLN A 115 -5.89 3.90 12.66
C GLN A 115 -6.59 3.28 11.45
N GLU A 116 -6.99 4.11 10.49
CA GLU A 116 -7.56 3.64 9.22
C GLU A 116 -6.57 2.75 8.46
N ALA A 117 -5.29 3.15 8.38
CA ALA A 117 -4.24 2.41 7.69
C ALA A 117 -4.04 1.00 8.25
N CYS A 118 -4.01 0.88 9.58
CA CYS A 118 -3.77 -0.40 10.28
C CYS A 118 -5.00 -1.32 10.32
N THR A 119 -6.22 -0.77 10.18
CA THR A 119 -7.46 -1.55 10.36
C THR A 119 -8.14 -1.92 9.06
N LYS A 120 -7.96 -1.13 8.01
CA LYS A 120 -8.58 -1.41 6.71
C LYS A 120 -7.65 -2.27 5.88
N LEU A 121 -8.21 -3.37 5.40
CA LEU A 121 -7.61 -4.19 4.36
C LEU A 121 -7.50 -3.39 3.06
N PHE A 122 -6.40 -3.59 2.37
CA PHE A 122 -6.17 -3.20 0.99
C PHE A 122 -6.92 -4.18 0.08
N ASP A 123 -8.25 -4.03 0.06
CA ASP A 123 -9.14 -4.88 -0.72
C ASP A 123 -9.15 -4.44 -2.19
N ILE A 124 -8.61 -5.31 -3.04
CA ILE A 124 -8.63 -5.20 -4.50
C ILE A 124 -9.37 -6.36 -5.16
N ALA A 125 -10.17 -7.12 -4.40
CA ALA A 125 -10.95 -8.21 -4.96
C ALA A 125 -12.11 -7.67 -5.81
N VAL A 126 -12.36 -8.29 -6.97
CA VAL A 126 -13.56 -8.00 -7.79
C VAL A 126 -14.83 -8.48 -7.07
N CYS A 127 -14.77 -9.66 -6.48
CA CYS A 127 -15.87 -10.26 -5.72
C CYS A 127 -15.62 -10.05 -4.24
N LYS A 128 -16.51 -9.29 -3.60
CA LYS A 128 -16.55 -9.05 -2.15
C LYS A 128 -17.46 -10.05 -1.45
N CYS A 129 -17.62 -11.24 -2.03
CA CYS A 129 -18.62 -12.21 -1.61
C CYS A 129 -18.16 -12.84 -0.28
N ILE A 130 -18.99 -12.72 0.76
CA ILE A 130 -18.61 -12.99 2.15
C ILE A 130 -18.80 -14.47 2.54
N ALA A 131 -19.61 -15.23 1.79
CA ALA A 131 -19.94 -16.62 2.06
C ALA A 131 -19.71 -17.53 0.83
N PHE A 132 -19.16 -18.73 1.06
CA PHE A 132 -18.94 -19.75 0.03
C PHE A 132 -20.23 -20.24 -0.64
N GLU A 133 -21.37 -20.11 0.04
CA GLU A 133 -22.68 -20.60 -0.40
C GLU A 133 -23.40 -19.61 -1.34
N ASP A 134 -22.95 -18.35 -1.42
CA ASP A 134 -23.58 -17.27 -2.17
C ASP A 134 -22.83 -16.88 -3.47
N PHE A 135 -21.91 -17.73 -3.95
CA PHE A 135 -21.13 -17.43 -5.16
C PHE A 135 -22.02 -17.44 -6.43
N LYS A 136 -22.64 -16.29 -6.71
CA LYS A 136 -23.18 -15.91 -8.03
C LYS A 136 -22.17 -15.11 -8.86
N CYS A 137 -20.96 -14.86 -8.36
CA CYS A 137 -19.93 -14.24 -9.17
C CYS A 137 -19.53 -15.19 -10.28
N GLU A 138 -20.05 -14.92 -11.48
CA GLU A 138 -19.62 -15.58 -12.69
C GLU A 138 -18.09 -15.51 -12.77
N ARG A 139 -17.46 -16.68 -12.78
CA ARG A 139 -16.02 -16.89 -12.94
C ARG A 139 -15.60 -16.58 -14.38
N THR A 140 -16.14 -15.51 -14.98
CA THR A 140 -16.06 -15.22 -16.42
C THR A 140 -14.85 -14.38 -16.80
N ASN A 141 -14.12 -13.83 -15.85
CA ASN A 141 -12.79 -13.29 -16.13
C ASN A 141 -11.77 -14.42 -16.08
N LYS A 142 -11.77 -15.27 -17.11
CA LYS A 142 -10.59 -16.06 -17.46
C LYS A 142 -9.46 -15.07 -17.68
N LEU A 143 -8.42 -15.14 -16.84
CA LEU A 143 -7.16 -14.45 -17.09
C LEU A 143 -6.69 -14.82 -18.51
N PRO A 144 -6.33 -13.84 -19.36
CA PRO A 144 -5.76 -14.12 -20.68
C PRO A 144 -4.40 -14.82 -20.60
#